data_AF-A0A6S6XDX9-F1
#
_entry.id   AF-A0A6S6XDX9-F1
#
_cell.length_a   1.000
_cell.length_b   1.000
_cell.length_c   1.000
_cell.angle_alpha   90.00
_cell.angle_beta   90.00
_cell.angle_gamma   90.00
#
_symmetry.space_group_name_H-M   'P 1'
#
loop_
_entity.id
_entity.type
_entity.pdbx_description
1 polymer ?
#
loop_
_entity_poly.entity_id
_entity_poly.type
_entity_poly.pdbx_seq_one_letter_code
_entity_poly.pdbx_strand_id
1 'polypeptide(L)'
;MNRIWAAIVIIVMLVGMCIFGTVMTDRMTTDISTSLLKISDAIREGDSQKAESLSKSANKDWQKYHKRMSMYIPHDRLEEISQTMAVLPTMIVCGSNEDAQAECARAQEQIRHVFDTELPTLDNIL
;
A
#
# COMPACT_ATOMS: atom_id res chain seq x y z
N MET A 1 -9.68 -23.58 36.56
CA MET A 1 -9.67 -24.04 35.16
C MET A 1 -10.27 -23.05 34.16
N ASN A 2 -11.44 -22.43 34.42
CA ASN A 2 -12.06 -21.46 33.49
C ASN A 2 -11.19 -20.25 33.12
N ARG A 3 -10.34 -19.79 34.06
CA ARG A 3 -9.42 -18.66 33.84
C ARG A 3 -8.29 -18.98 32.84
N ILE A 4 -7.78 -20.22 32.85
CA ILE A 4 -6.73 -20.66 31.91
C ILE A 4 -7.31 -20.81 30.50
N TRP A 5 -8.54 -21.34 30.39
CA TRP A 5 -9.22 -21.43 29.11
C TRP A 5 -9.53 -20.06 28.51
N ALA A 6 -9.99 -19.10 29.32
CA ALA A 6 -10.17 -17.72 28.89
C ALA A 6 -8.84 -17.09 28.42
N ALA A 7 -7.73 -17.33 29.13
CA ALA A 7 -6.41 -16.84 28.71
C ALA A 7 -5.96 -17.43 27.37
N ILE A 8 -6.17 -18.74 27.15
CA ILE A 8 -5.85 -19.41 25.88
C ILE A 8 -6.67 -18.80 24.74
N VAL A 9 -7.96 -18.57 24.94
CA VAL A 9 -8.83 -17.94 23.92
C VAL A 9 -8.34 -16.54 23.55
N ILE A 10 -7.93 -15.74 24.53
CA ILE A 10 -7.38 -14.40 24.28
C ILE A 10 -6.09 -14.49 23.47
N ILE A 11 -5.17 -15.40 23.83
CA ILE A 11 -3.91 -15.59 23.08
C ILE A 11 -4.19 -16.01 21.64
N VAL A 12 -5.09 -16.97 21.43
CA VAL A 12 -5.46 -17.42 20.07
C VAL A 12 -6.07 -16.27 19.26
N MET A 13 -6.91 -15.43 19.88
CA MET A 13 -7.47 -14.26 19.21
C MET A 13 -6.38 -13.25 18.83
N LEU A 14 -5.44 -12.94 19.74
CA LEU A 14 -4.35 -12.01 19.49
C LEU A 14 -3.44 -12.51 18.35
N VAL A 15 -3.02 -13.77 18.41
CA VAL A 15 -2.19 -14.39 17.35
C VAL A 15 -2.94 -14.37 16.03
N GLY A 16 -4.24 -14.70 16.02
CA GLY A 16 -5.08 -14.63 14.84
C GLY A 16 -5.16 -13.22 14.25
N MET A 17 -5.32 -12.20 15.10
CA MET A 17 -5.33 -10.79 14.68
C MET A 17 -3.99 -10.35 14.10
N CYS A 18 -2.87 -10.74 14.70
CA CYS A 18 -1.53 -10.41 14.20
C CYS A 18 -1.27 -11.05 12.83
N ILE A 19 -1.59 -12.34 12.66
CA ILE A 19 -1.44 -13.03 11.38
C ILE A 19 -2.34 -12.38 10.33
N PHE A 20 -3.60 -12.11 10.68
CA PHE A 20 -4.56 -11.48 9.78
C PHE A 20 -4.08 -10.09 9.33
N GLY A 21 -3.62 -9.25 10.26
CA GLY A 21 -3.07 -7.93 9.97
C GLY A 21 -1.87 -8.03 9.01
N THR A 22 -0.94 -8.93 9.28
CA THR A 22 0.27 -9.14 8.47
C THR A 22 -0.07 -9.58 7.04
N VAL A 23 -0.91 -10.61 6.88
CA VAL A 23 -1.29 -11.14 5.57
C VAL A 23 -2.09 -10.12 4.76
N MET A 24 -2.97 -9.37 5.43
CA MET A 24 -3.77 -8.33 4.79
C MET A 24 -2.87 -7.20 4.29
N THR A 25 -1.92 -6.77 5.11
CA THR A 25 -0.93 -5.74 4.81
C THR A 25 -0.10 -6.13 3.58
N ASP A 26 0.51 -7.32 3.58
CA ASP A 26 1.34 -7.85 2.48
C ASP A 26 0.59 -7.92 1.13
N ARG A 27 -0.67 -8.37 1.15
CA ARG A 27 -1.50 -8.38 -0.06
C ARG A 27 -1.76 -6.99 -0.60
N MET A 28 -2.08 -6.03 0.27
CA MET A 28 -2.33 -4.65 -0.15
C MET A 28 -1.09 -4.00 -0.75
N THR A 29 0.08 -4.25 -0.16
CA THR A 29 1.39 -3.83 -0.68
C THR A 29 1.63 -4.36 -2.09
N THR A 30 1.41 -5.66 -2.27
CA THR A 30 1.64 -6.34 -3.55
C THR A 30 0.68 -5.82 -4.62
N ASP A 31 -0.59 -5.64 -4.28
CA ASP A 31 -1.63 -5.13 -5.19
C ASP A 31 -1.32 -3.71 -5.69
N ILE A 32 -0.97 -2.79 -4.78
CA ILE A 32 -0.65 -1.40 -5.17
C ILE A 32 0.67 -1.34 -5.92
N SER A 33 1.70 -2.07 -5.48
CA SER A 33 2.99 -2.13 -6.19
C SER A 33 2.81 -2.62 -7.62
N THR A 34 2.01 -3.67 -7.82
CA THR A 34 1.65 -4.19 -9.14
C THR A 34 0.87 -3.17 -9.97
N SER A 35 -0.02 -2.40 -9.33
CA SER A 35 -0.78 -1.36 -10.03
C SER A 35 0.12 -0.21 -10.49
N LEU A 36 1.08 0.20 -9.66
CA LEU A 36 2.09 1.21 -10.01
C LEU A 36 2.98 0.75 -11.17
N LEU A 37 3.39 -0.53 -11.20
CA LEU A 37 4.11 -1.09 -12.35
C LEU A 37 3.28 -1.00 -13.63
N LYS A 38 2.01 -1.41 -13.58
CA LYS A 38 1.12 -1.34 -14.75
C LYS A 38 0.89 0.09 -15.25
N ILE A 39 0.83 1.07 -14.34
CA ILE A 39 0.76 2.49 -14.71
C ILE A 39 2.05 2.90 -15.42
N SER A 40 3.21 2.60 -14.82
CA SER A 40 4.51 2.90 -15.42
C SER A 40 4.68 2.25 -16.80
N ASP A 41 4.26 1.00 -16.98
CA ASP A 41 4.30 0.30 -18.26
C ASP A 41 3.39 0.97 -19.29
N ALA A 42 2.16 1.33 -18.91
CA ALA A 42 1.25 2.04 -19.81
C ALA A 42 1.79 3.43 -20.23
N ILE A 43 2.47 4.15 -19.32
CA ILE A 43 3.15 5.41 -19.66
C ILE A 43 4.27 5.16 -20.68
N ARG A 44 5.08 4.10 -20.48
CA ARG A 44 6.18 3.73 -21.38
C ARG A 44 5.69 3.28 -22.76
N GLU A 45 4.53 2.63 -22.82
CA GLU A 45 3.84 2.25 -24.06
C GLU A 45 3.22 3.45 -24.79
N GLY A 46 3.17 4.64 -24.16
CA GLY A 46 2.54 5.85 -24.70
C GLY A 46 1.01 5.84 -24.59
N ASP A 47 0.42 4.84 -23.94
CA ASP A 47 -1.02 4.71 -23.75
C ASP A 47 -1.49 5.55 -22.53
N SER A 48 -1.57 6.86 -22.76
CA SER A 48 -1.92 7.83 -21.71
C SER A 48 -3.33 7.61 -21.16
N GLN A 49 -4.26 7.11 -21.98
CA GLN A 49 -5.65 6.88 -21.58
C GLN A 49 -5.76 5.66 -20.65
N LYS A 50 -5.03 4.57 -20.97
CA LYS A 50 -4.89 3.41 -20.09
C LYS A 50 -4.15 3.78 -18.80
N ALA A 51 -3.06 4.54 -18.88
CA ALA A 51 -2.31 5.00 -17.72
C ALA A 51 -3.18 5.86 -16.77
N GLU A 52 -3.97 6.77 -17.31
CA GLU A 52 -4.91 7.59 -16.54
C GLU A 52 -5.96 6.71 -15.83
N SER A 53 -6.58 5.78 -16.55
CA SER A 53 -7.57 4.86 -15.99
C SER A 53 -6.98 4.00 -14.86
N LEU A 54 -5.80 3.43 -15.08
CA LEU A 54 -5.08 2.63 -14.09
C LEU A 54 -4.70 3.46 -12.87
N SER A 55 -4.21 4.70 -13.05
CA SER A 55 -3.86 5.59 -11.94
C SER A 55 -5.06 5.98 -11.08
N LYS A 56 -6.22 6.26 -11.70
CA LYS A 56 -7.47 6.52 -10.97
C LYS A 56 -7.93 5.29 -10.18
N SER A 57 -7.83 4.09 -10.76
CA SER A 57 -8.17 2.86 -10.07
C SER A 57 -7.23 2.60 -8.90
N ALA A 58 -5.92 2.72 -9.12
CA ALA A 58 -4.90 2.51 -8.09
C ALA A 58 -5.08 3.51 -6.93
N ASN A 59 -5.37 4.78 -7.21
CA ASN A 59 -5.67 5.77 -6.16
C ASN A 59 -6.93 5.38 -5.37
N LYS A 60 -7.99 4.91 -6.04
CA LYS A 60 -9.22 4.45 -5.36
C LYS A 60 -8.97 3.24 -4.46
N ASP A 61 -8.15 2.30 -4.91
CA ASP A 61 -7.80 1.12 -4.12
C ASP A 61 -6.89 1.48 -2.95
N TRP A 62 -5.92 2.38 -3.17
CA TRP A 62 -5.12 2.97 -2.11
C TRP A 62 -6.00 3.61 -1.03
N GLN A 63 -6.99 4.43 -1.37
CA GLN A 63 -7.90 5.04 -0.38
C GLN A 63 -8.66 4.00 0.46
N LYS A 64 -9.04 2.85 -0.12
CA LYS A 64 -9.65 1.75 0.64
C LYS A 64 -8.64 1.05 1.55
N TYR A 65 -7.39 0.95 1.13
CA TYR A 65 -6.30 0.35 1.90
C TYR A 65 -5.87 1.27 3.03
N HIS A 66 -5.65 2.55 2.75
CA HIS A 66 -5.41 3.62 3.71
C HIS A 66 -6.40 3.56 4.88
N LYS A 67 -7.71 3.52 4.60
CA LYS A 67 -8.75 3.45 5.65
C LYS A 67 -8.66 2.19 6.53
N ARG A 68 -8.17 1.08 5.99
CA ARG A 68 -8.00 -0.18 6.73
C ARG A 68 -6.71 -0.19 7.53
N MET A 69 -5.62 0.27 6.92
CA MET A 69 -4.30 0.35 7.54
C MET A 69 -4.26 1.40 8.64
N SER A 70 -4.99 2.51 8.51
CA SER A 70 -5.03 3.58 9.52
C SER A 70 -5.59 3.14 10.88
N MET A 71 -6.11 1.91 10.99
CA MET A 71 -6.51 1.32 12.26
C MET A 71 -5.30 0.88 13.11
N TYR A 72 -4.14 0.63 12.49
CA TYR A 72 -2.95 0.11 13.17
C TYR A 72 -1.62 0.71 12.68
N ILE A 73 -1.57 1.39 11.53
CA ILE A 73 -0.40 2.11 11.01
C ILE A 73 -0.58 3.62 11.25
N PRO A 74 0.47 4.36 11.67
CA PRO A 74 0.44 5.81 11.80
C PRO A 74 -0.03 6.54 10.53
N HIS A 75 -0.91 7.53 10.71
CA HIS A 75 -1.52 8.28 9.61
C HIS A 75 -0.51 9.08 8.77
N ASP A 76 0.51 9.64 9.40
CA ASP A 76 1.57 10.42 8.74
C ASP A 76 2.27 9.63 7.64
N ARG A 77 2.60 8.36 7.91
CA ARG A 77 3.24 7.45 6.93
C ARG A 77 2.34 7.14 5.74
N LEU A 78 1.04 6.99 5.98
CA LEU A 78 0.06 6.68 4.93
C LEU A 78 -0.32 7.93 4.12
N GLU A 79 -0.23 9.12 4.72
CA GLU A 79 -0.53 10.39 4.08
C GLU A 79 0.48 10.72 2.97
N GLU A 80 1.77 10.43 3.18
CA GLU A 80 2.79 10.66 2.16
C GLU A 80 2.52 9.87 0.87
N ILE A 81 2.13 8.60 0.99
CA ILE A 81 1.75 7.78 -0.16
C ILE A 81 0.45 8.33 -0.79
N SER A 82 -0.50 8.76 0.02
CA SER A 82 -1.77 9.36 -0.45
C SER A 82 -1.54 10.60 -1.31
N GLN A 83 -0.61 11.46 -0.91
CA GLN A 83 -0.23 12.65 -1.68
C GLN A 83 0.36 12.26 -3.03
N THR A 84 1.33 11.35 -3.06
CA THR A 84 1.94 10.86 -4.30
C THR A 84 0.88 10.25 -5.24
N MET A 85 0.03 9.37 -4.71
CA MET A 85 -1.03 8.68 -5.47
C MET A 85 -2.09 9.65 -6.02
N ALA A 86 -2.36 10.77 -5.33
CA ALA A 86 -3.36 11.74 -5.75
C ALA A 86 -2.92 12.57 -6.96
N VAL A 87 -1.61 12.83 -7.12
CA VAL A 87 -1.10 13.68 -8.21
C VAL A 87 -0.85 12.90 -9.49
N LEU A 88 -0.60 11.59 -9.41
CA LEU A 88 -0.33 10.70 -10.55
C LEU A 88 -1.33 10.85 -11.72
N PRO A 89 -2.66 10.78 -11.52
CA PRO A 89 -3.61 10.94 -12.63
C PRO A 89 -3.50 12.28 -13.34
N THR A 90 -3.26 13.36 -12.59
CA THR A 90 -3.13 14.72 -13.15
C THR A 90 -1.85 14.86 -13.96
N MET A 91 -0.72 14.31 -13.51
CA MET A 91 0.53 14.33 -14.27
C MET A 91 0.41 13.63 -15.62
N ILE A 92 -0.27 12.48 -15.65
CA ILE A 92 -0.52 11.72 -16.88
C ILE A 92 -1.37 12.54 -17.86
N VAL A 93 -2.45 13.19 -17.37
CA VAL A 93 -3.32 14.02 -18.20
C VAL A 93 -2.60 15.26 -18.74
N CYS A 94 -1.71 15.86 -17.96
CA CYS A 94 -0.91 17.01 -18.38
C CYS A 94 0.23 16.63 -19.35
N GLY A 95 0.46 15.33 -19.61
CA GLY A 95 1.52 14.86 -20.51
C GLY A 95 2.91 14.84 -19.88
N SER A 96 3.02 15.03 -18.56
CA SER A 96 4.27 14.94 -17.79
C SER A 96 4.62 13.48 -17.50
N ASN A 97 4.85 12.71 -18.55
CA ASN A 97 5.03 11.25 -18.48
C ASN A 97 6.31 10.85 -17.72
N GLU A 98 7.39 11.62 -17.84
CA GLU A 98 8.64 11.39 -17.11
C GLU A 98 8.45 11.64 -15.60
N ASP A 99 7.80 12.73 -15.23
CA ASP A 99 7.46 13.05 -13.83
C ASP A 99 6.51 11.99 -13.24
N ALA A 100 5.52 11.55 -14.01
CA ALA A 100 4.58 10.51 -13.59
C ALA A 100 5.29 9.17 -13.33
N GLN A 101 6.31 8.81 -14.12
CA GLN A 101 7.14 7.62 -13.85
C GLN A 101 7.97 7.79 -12.58
N ALA A 102 8.55 8.97 -12.37
CA ALA A 102 9.31 9.26 -11.15
C ALA A 102 8.42 9.15 -9.90
N GLU A 103 7.19 9.68 -9.95
CA GLU A 103 6.22 9.55 -8.85
C GLU A 103 5.73 8.12 -8.66
N CYS A 104 5.62 7.30 -9.72
CA CYS A 104 5.33 5.87 -9.57
C CYS A 104 6.45 5.15 -8.79
N ALA A 105 7.70 5.43 -9.13
CA ALA A 105 8.85 4.86 -8.44
C ALA A 105 8.94 5.34 -6.98
N ARG A 106 8.63 6.62 -6.73
CA ARG A 106 8.57 7.18 -5.38
C ARG A 106 7.47 6.52 -4.55
N ALA A 107 6.27 6.36 -5.09
CA ALA A 107 5.18 5.68 -4.41
C ALA A 107 5.55 4.23 -4.06
N GLN A 108 6.21 3.51 -4.97
CA GLN A 108 6.71 2.16 -4.69
C GLN A 108 7.69 2.14 -3.52
N GLU A 109 8.62 3.08 -3.48
CA GLU A 109 9.63 3.12 -2.42
C GLU A 109 9.03 3.54 -1.07
N GLN A 110 8.10 4.50 -1.05
CA GLN A 110 7.34 4.87 0.16
C GLN A 110 6.53 3.67 0.69
N ILE A 111 5.84 2.97 -0.19
CA ILE A 111 5.13 1.72 0.11
C ILE A 111 6.10 0.72 0.73
N ARG A 112 7.19 0.39 0.02
CA ARG A 112 8.21 -0.56 0.49
C ARG A 112 8.72 -0.19 1.89
N HIS A 113 9.07 1.07 2.11
CA HIS A 113 9.55 1.55 3.41
C HIS A 113 8.52 1.37 4.53
N VAL A 114 7.26 1.75 4.30
CA VAL A 114 6.21 1.55 5.29
C VAL A 114 6.07 0.06 5.61
N PHE A 115 6.03 -0.79 4.59
CA PHE A 115 5.82 -2.23 4.81
C PHE A 115 7.03 -2.94 5.42
N ASP A 116 8.26 -2.58 5.05
CA ASP A 116 9.49 -3.14 5.66
C ASP A 116 9.55 -2.84 7.17
N THR A 117 9.05 -1.68 7.61
CA THR A 117 9.00 -1.32 9.04
C THR A 117 7.78 -1.86 9.80
N GLU A 118 6.73 -2.32 9.12
CA GLU A 118 5.50 -2.80 9.77
C GLU A 118 5.38 -4.33 9.74
N LEU A 119 6.03 -4.99 8.77
CA LEU A 119 6.05 -6.45 8.71
C LEU A 119 7.05 -7.01 9.75
N PRO A 120 6.67 -8.07 10.49
CA PRO A 120 7.55 -8.79 11.39
C PRO A 120 8.54 -9.66 10.59
N THR A 121 9.42 -9.01 9.81
CA THR A 121 10.55 -9.66 9.14
C THR A 121 11.74 -9.77 10.10
N LEU A 122 12.69 -10.65 9.81
CA LEU A 122 13.91 -10.79 10.62
C LEU A 122 14.69 -9.47 10.72
N ASP A 123 14.62 -8.64 9.68
CA ASP A 123 15.27 -7.31 9.64
C ASP A 123 14.60 -6.28 10.56
N ASN A 124 13.35 -6.52 10.99
CA ASN A 124 12.56 -5.60 11.80
C ASN A 124 12.34 -6.09 13.25
N ILE A 125 12.72 -7.35 13.54
CA ILE A 125 12.63 -7.96 14.89
C ILE A 125 14.00 -7.99 15.61
N LEU A 126 15.11 -7.93 14.87
CA LEU A 126 16.47 -8.04 15.41
C LEU A 126 17.10 -6.68 15.74
#